data_AF-A0A839P817-F1
#
_entry.id   AF-A0A839P817-F1
#
_cell.length_a   1.000
_cell.length_b   1.000
_cell.length_c   1.000
_cell.angle_alpha   90.00
_cell.angle_beta   90.00
_cell.angle_gamma   90.00
#
_symmetry.space_group_name_H-M   'P 1'
#
loop_
_entity.id
_entity.type
_entity.pdbx_description
1 polymer ?
#
loop_
_entity_poly.entity_id
_entity_poly.type
_entity_poly.pdbx_seq_one_letter_code
_entity_poly.pdbx_strand_id
1 'polypeptide(L)' 'MVVKGESRDTAWFSIISPEWPRISAALTAWLAPSNFDEAGQQRRRLEDFRT' A
#
# COMPACT_ATOMS: atom_id res chain seq x y z
N MET A 1 9.28 -22.84 8.14
CA MET A 1 8.16 -23.28 9.02
C MET A 1 7.35 -24.29 8.22
N VAL A 2 6.90 -25.42 8.77
CA VAL A 2 6.08 -26.40 8.02
C VAL A 2 4.61 -26.18 8.36
N VAL A 3 3.78 -25.90 7.35
CA VAL A 3 2.34 -25.68 7.51
C VAL A 3 1.61 -26.61 6.55
N LYS A 4 0.67 -27.42 7.06
CA LYS A 4 -0.08 -28.42 6.27
C LYS A 4 0.81 -29.39 5.48
N GLY A 5 1.97 -29.77 6.03
CA GLY A 5 2.89 -30.71 5.39
C GLY A 5 3.81 -30.11 4.32
N GLU A 6 3.68 -28.81 4.02
CA GLU A 6 4.55 -28.11 3.07
C GLU A 6 5.54 -27.18 3.78
N SER A 7 6.76 -27.08 3.23
CA SER A 7 7.73 -26.09 3.69
C SER A 7 7.28 -24.70 3.26
N ARG A 8 7.13 -23.80 4.22
CA ARG A 8 6.77 -22.41 4.00
C ARG A 8 7.97 -21.51 4.20
N ASP A 9 8.28 -20.79 3.15
CA ASP A 9 9.12 -19.60 3.17
C ASP A 9 8.28 -18.40 3.58
N THR A 10 8.81 -17.60 4.50
CA THR A 10 8.15 -16.37 4.97
C THR A 10 8.99 -15.18 4.55
N ALA A 11 8.42 -14.34 3.68
CA ALA A 11 8.95 -13.02 3.42
C ALA A 11 8.43 -12.04 4.48
N TRP A 12 9.33 -11.25 5.06
CA TRP A 12 9.01 -10.23 6.05
C TRP A 12 9.12 -8.84 5.43
N PHE A 13 8.16 -7.98 5.77
CA PHE A 13 8.11 -6.58 5.35
C PHE A 13 7.84 -5.70 6.56
N SER A 14 8.33 -4.47 6.53
CA SER A 14 8.13 -3.49 7.59
C SER A 14 7.93 -2.10 7.00
N ILE A 15 7.35 -1.22 7.82
CA ILE A 15 7.36 0.23 7.63
C ILE A 15 7.92 0.79 8.93
N ILE A 16 9.00 1.57 8.85
CA ILE A 16 9.64 2.18 10.03
C ILE A 16 9.23 3.65 10.19
N SER A 17 9.38 4.19 11.41
CA SER A 17 8.95 5.55 11.74
C SER A 17 9.47 6.63 10.77
N PRO A 18 10.73 6.58 10.27
CA PRO A 18 11.19 7.53 9.26
C PRO A 18 10.51 7.42 7.89
N GLU A 19 9.98 6.26 7.52
CA GLU A 19 9.30 6.03 6.23
C GLU A 19 7.84 6.46 6.28
N TRP A 20 7.24 6.43 7.48
CA TRP A 20 5.82 6.66 7.69
C TRP A 20 5.31 8.00 7.15
N PRO A 21 5.98 9.16 7.35
CA PRO A 21 5.48 10.44 6.83
C PRO A 21 5.24 10.42 5.32
N ARG A 22 6.16 9.81 4.55
CA ARG A 22 6.03 9.69 3.09
C ARG A 22 4.90 8.74 2.70
N ILE A 23 4.79 7.59 3.37
CA ILE A 23 3.75 6.59 3.10
C ILE A 23 2.36 7.14 3.44
N SER A 24 2.23 7.83 4.57
CA SER A 24 0.99 8.46 5.01
C SER A 24 0.53 9.54 4.04
N ALA A 25 1.44 10.37 3.54
CA ALA A 25 1.14 11.37 2.51
C ALA A 25 0.62 10.72 1.21
N ALA A 26 1.29 9.65 0.76
CA ALA A 26 0.87 8.90 -0.43
C ALA A 26 -0.53 8.27 -0.26
N LEU A 27 -0.78 7.65 0.90
CA LEU A 27 -2.09 7.08 1.24
C LEU A 27 -3.18 8.15 1.30
N THR A 28 -2.88 9.29 1.91
CA THR A 28 -3.83 10.43 2.02
C THR A 28 -4.20 10.96 0.64
N ALA A 29 -3.22 11.14 -0.25
CA ALA A 29 -3.45 11.62 -1.60
C ALA A 29 -4.23 10.60 -2.45
N TRP A 30 -3.92 9.31 -2.30
CA TRP A 30 -4.62 8.24 -3.01
C TRP A 30 -6.07 8.07 -2.56
N LEU A 31 -6.35 8.24 -1.26
CA LEU A 31 -7.71 8.16 -0.68
C LEU A 31 -8.54 9.44 -0.88
N ALA A 32 -7.95 10.53 -1.39
CA ALA A 32 -8.67 11.76 -1.62
C ALA A 32 -9.84 11.52 -2.60
N PRO A 33 -11.04 12.09 -2.37
CA PRO A 33 -12.18 11.91 -3.27
C PRO A 33 -11.89 12.31 -4.73
N SER A 34 -10.96 13.24 -4.93
CA SER A 34 -10.49 13.67 -6.24
C SER A 34 -9.78 12.58 -7.06
N ASN A 35 -9.29 11.52 -6.39
CA ASN A 35 -8.68 10.36 -7.02
C ASN A 35 -9.71 9.30 -7.45
N PHE A 36 -11.01 9.50 -7.23
CA PHE A 36 -12.05 8.55 -7.66
C PHE A 36 -12.98 9.20 -8.68
N ASP A 37 -13.43 8.41 -9.66
CA ASP A 37 -14.46 8.83 -10.60
C ASP A 37 -15.89 8.56 -10.09
N GLU A 38 -16.89 8.89 -10.89
CA GLU A 38 -18.32 8.74 -10.54
C GLU A 38 -18.73 7.27 -10.34
N ALA A 39 -17.98 6.31 -10.90
CA ALA A 39 -18.19 4.89 -10.70
C ALA A 39 -17.40 4.33 -9.50
N GLY A 40 -16.67 5.17 -8.77
CA GLY A 40 -15.83 4.78 -7.65
C GLY A 40 -14.51 4.12 -8.05
N GLN A 41 -14.09 4.23 -9.32
CA GLN A 41 -12.79 3.72 -9.76
C GLN A 41 -11.69 4.73 -9.50
N GLN A 42 -10.53 4.23 -9.06
CA GLN A 42 -9.35 5.06 -8.86
C GLN A 42 -8.84 5.63 -10.20
N ARG A 43 -8.46 6.90 -10.21
CA ARG A 43 -7.86 7.61 -11.35
C ARG A 43 -6.35 7.37 -11.43
N ARG A 44 -5.68 7.34 -10.28
CA ARG A 44 -4.25 7.01 -10.11
C ARG A 44 -4.07 5.92 -9.07
N ARG A 45 -3.04 5.09 -9.26
CA ARG A 45 -2.67 4.01 -8.34
C ARG A 45 -1.91 4.59 -7.15
N LEU A 46 -1.92 3.90 -6.01
CA LEU A 46 -1.16 4.32 -4.83
C LEU A 46 0.34 4.48 -5.13
N GLU A 47 0.90 3.62 -5.99
CA GLU A 47 2.30 3.70 -6.43
C GLU A 47 2.65 5.03 -7.09
N ASP A 48 1.69 5.64 -7.81
CA ASP A 48 1.89 6.93 -8.47
C ASP A 48 2.02 8.11 -7.48
N PHE A 49 1.63 7.91 -6.21
CA PHE A 49 1.76 8.90 -5.14
C PHE A 49 2.96 8.63 -4.23
N ARG A 50 3.73 7.57 -4.47
CA ARG A 50 4.92 7.21 -3.68
C ARG A 50 6.22 7.85 -4.20
N THR A 51 6.19 8.53 -5.34
CA THR A 51 7.33 9.30 -5.90
C THR A 51 7.69 10.52 -5.08
#